data_AF-A0A259K3U6-F1
#
_entry.id   AF-A0A259K3U6-F1
#
_cell.length_a   1.000
_cell.length_b   1.000
_cell.length_c   1.000
_cell.angle_alpha   90.00
_cell.angle_beta   90.00
_cell.angle_gamma   90.00
#
_symmetry.space_group_name_H-M   'P 1'
#
loop_
_entity.id
_entity.type
_entity.pdbx_description
1 polymer ?
#
loop_
_entity_poly.entity_id
_entity_poly.type
_entity_poly.pdbx_seq_one_letter_code
_entity_poly.pdbx_strand_id
1 'polypeptide(L)'
;MRPSGRAPDEMRAITIETGFTRHAEGSCLVSFGDTRVLCTASVEERTPPWLRGKGEGWVTAEYSMLPRATHTRGQREAAKGKQSGRTQEIQRLIGRSLRAVVDLRKLGERQITLDCDVLQADGGTRTAAISGAWVALKLATDKMIAAGDLVADPIAAQVAAISCGIHQGTPVLDLDYIEDSGADADANFVLISGGKIAEVQATAEGETYDEEGLLRLLRLARIGCDRIFAAQLDAVRK
;
A
#
# COMPACT_ATOMS: atom_id res chain seq x y z
N MET A 1 -9.93 16.59 19.95
CA MET A 1 -8.75 17.25 19.34
C MET A 1 -7.73 16.15 19.09
N ARG A 2 -7.16 16.06 17.89
CA ARG A 2 -6.23 14.97 17.53
C ARG A 2 -4.97 15.04 18.40
N PRO A 3 -4.42 13.91 18.91
CA PRO A 3 -3.17 13.92 19.67
C PRO A 3 -2.01 14.56 18.91
N SER A 4 -1.99 14.38 17.59
CA SER A 4 -1.01 14.96 16.67
C SER A 4 -1.18 16.48 16.43
N GLY A 5 -2.29 17.08 16.85
CA GLY A 5 -2.61 18.50 16.58
C GLY A 5 -3.07 18.80 15.15
N ARG A 6 -3.09 17.80 14.26
CA ARG A 6 -3.54 17.92 12.86
C ARG A 6 -5.03 18.29 12.76
N ALA A 7 -5.43 18.89 11.64
CA ALA A 7 -6.85 19.00 11.29
C ALA A 7 -7.45 17.61 10.94
N PRO A 8 -8.78 17.43 11.00
CA PRO A 8 -9.41 16.14 10.68
C PRO A 8 -9.13 15.62 9.26
N ASP A 9 -9.00 16.51 8.29
CA ASP A 9 -8.71 16.22 6.87
C ASP A 9 -7.23 16.34 6.51
N GLU A 10 -6.35 16.48 7.51
CA GLU A 10 -4.93 16.64 7.32
C GLU A 10 -4.19 15.30 7.42
N MET A 11 -3.54 14.93 6.32
CA MET A 11 -2.62 13.80 6.22
C MET A 11 -1.28 14.12 6.90
N ARG A 12 -0.59 13.10 7.42
CA ARG A 12 0.82 13.23 7.84
C ARG A 12 1.71 13.61 6.66
N ALA A 13 2.93 14.05 6.95
CA ALA A 13 3.92 14.30 5.91
C ALA A 13 4.21 13.02 5.12
N ILE A 14 4.17 13.11 3.79
CA ILE A 14 4.51 12.00 2.88
C ILE A 14 5.88 12.23 2.28
N THR A 15 6.73 11.21 2.32
CA THR A 15 8.00 11.20 1.58
C THR A 15 8.14 9.88 0.83
N ILE A 16 8.66 9.96 -0.39
CA ILE A 16 8.91 8.81 -1.25
C ILE A 16 10.37 8.90 -1.72
N GLU A 17 11.21 7.98 -1.26
CA GLU A 17 12.60 7.87 -1.68
C GLU A 17 12.76 6.68 -2.64
N THR A 18 12.96 6.97 -3.92
CA THR A 18 13.14 5.95 -4.97
C THR A 18 14.56 5.42 -5.00
N GLY A 19 14.74 4.15 -5.40
CA GLY A 19 16.07 3.55 -5.54
C GLY A 19 16.77 3.30 -4.20
N PHE A 20 16.00 3.19 -3.10
CA PHE A 20 16.53 3.02 -1.75
C PHE A 20 17.47 1.80 -1.63
N THR A 21 17.11 0.69 -2.26
CA THR A 21 17.95 -0.50 -2.40
C THR A 21 18.46 -0.66 -3.82
N ARG A 22 19.67 -1.22 -3.96
CA ARG A 22 20.40 -1.31 -5.24
C ARG A 22 19.97 -2.45 -6.15
N HIS A 23 19.49 -3.55 -5.57
CA HIS A 23 19.39 -4.83 -6.28
C HIS A 23 18.02 -5.06 -6.93
N ALA A 24 16.95 -4.51 -6.37
CA ALA A 24 15.62 -4.70 -6.91
C ALA A 24 15.41 -3.90 -8.21
N GLU A 25 14.66 -4.44 -9.16
CA GLU A 25 14.26 -3.73 -10.37
C GLU A 25 13.48 -2.46 -10.01
N GLY A 26 12.64 -2.52 -8.97
CA GLY A 26 12.00 -1.36 -8.37
C GLY A 26 12.26 -1.28 -6.87
N SER A 27 12.55 -0.08 -6.35
CA SER A 27 12.78 0.12 -4.91
C SER A 27 12.28 1.47 -4.47
N CYS A 28 11.58 1.51 -3.35
CA CYS A 28 10.96 2.70 -2.79
C CYS A 28 10.91 2.60 -1.26
N LEU A 29 11.45 3.57 -0.54
CA LEU A 29 11.14 3.79 0.87
C LEU A 29 10.03 4.85 0.96
N VAL A 30 8.83 4.42 1.35
CA VAL A 30 7.68 5.33 1.56
C VAL A 30 7.53 5.62 3.05
N SER A 31 7.27 6.89 3.40
CA SER A 31 6.98 7.29 4.77
C SER A 31 5.73 8.14 4.87
N PHE A 32 4.82 7.77 5.77
CA PHE A 32 3.62 8.54 6.16
C PHE A 32 3.81 8.95 7.62
N GLY A 33 4.31 10.16 7.85
CA GLY A 33 4.84 10.58 9.15
C GLY A 33 5.92 9.61 9.62
N ASP A 34 5.72 9.00 10.79
CA ASP A 34 6.68 8.08 11.40
C ASP A 34 6.54 6.63 10.90
N THR A 35 5.49 6.28 10.16
CA THR A 35 5.39 4.98 9.50
C THR A 35 6.35 4.95 8.31
N ARG A 36 7.24 3.96 8.25
CA ARG A 36 8.24 3.77 7.18
C ARG A 36 8.20 2.35 6.64
N VAL A 37 7.98 2.22 5.33
CA VAL A 37 7.88 0.92 4.66
C VAL A 37 8.82 0.88 3.46
N LEU A 38 9.71 -0.11 3.44
CA LEU A 38 10.50 -0.43 2.27
C LEU A 38 9.65 -1.31 1.35
N CYS A 39 9.44 -0.85 0.12
CA CYS A 39 8.76 -1.57 -0.93
C CYS A 39 9.76 -1.90 -2.05
N THR A 40 9.94 -3.17 -2.35
CA THR A 40 10.76 -3.63 -3.49
C THR A 40 9.93 -4.41 -4.48
N ALA A 41 10.23 -4.27 -5.76
CA ALA A 41 9.65 -5.04 -6.85
C ALA A 41 10.73 -5.89 -7.49
N SER A 42 10.55 -7.20 -7.42
CA SER A 42 11.42 -8.21 -8.00
C SER A 42 10.75 -8.86 -9.20
N VAL A 43 11.44 -8.91 -10.34
CA VAL A 43 10.92 -9.51 -11.58
C VAL A 43 11.43 -10.93 -11.75
N GLU A 44 10.54 -11.88 -12.00
CA GLU A 44 10.86 -13.28 -12.27
C GLU A 44 10.30 -13.71 -13.63
N GLU A 45 11.14 -14.30 -14.48
CA GLU A 45 10.77 -14.87 -15.81
C GLU A 45 10.02 -16.22 -15.68
N ARG A 46 9.31 -16.42 -14.57
CA ARG A 46 8.47 -17.59 -14.32
C ARG A 46 7.15 -17.14 -13.72
N THR A 47 6.06 -17.67 -14.28
CA THR A 47 4.72 -17.50 -13.71
C THR A 47 4.41 -18.64 -12.74
N PRO A 48 3.39 -18.47 -11.87
CA PRO A 48 2.83 -19.57 -11.12
C PRO A 48 2.39 -20.73 -12.04
N PRO A 49 2.44 -22.00 -11.58
CA PRO A 49 2.15 -23.15 -12.42
C PRO A 49 0.79 -23.12 -13.11
N TRP A 50 -0.24 -22.54 -12.47
CA TRP A 50 -1.59 -22.43 -13.02
C TRP A 50 -1.76 -21.35 -14.11
N LEU A 51 -0.73 -20.53 -14.36
CA LEU A 51 -0.70 -19.50 -15.40
C LEU A 51 0.23 -19.84 -16.58
N ARG A 52 1.03 -20.90 -16.48
CA ARG A 52 1.97 -21.29 -17.53
C ARG A 52 1.27 -21.52 -18.87
N GLY A 53 1.76 -20.89 -19.93
CA GLY A 53 1.25 -21.04 -21.30
C GLY A 53 -0.03 -20.24 -21.59
N LYS A 54 -0.47 -19.37 -20.66
CA LYS A 54 -1.66 -18.53 -20.85
C LYS A 54 -1.32 -17.15 -21.43
N GLY A 55 -0.04 -16.80 -21.58
CA GLY A 55 0.38 -15.49 -22.05
C GLY A 55 0.05 -14.36 -21.08
N GLU A 56 -0.18 -14.68 -19.81
CA GLU A 56 -0.55 -13.73 -18.75
C GLU A 56 0.47 -13.78 -17.62
N GLY A 57 0.85 -12.61 -17.14
CA GLY A 57 1.73 -12.43 -16.00
C GLY A 57 1.01 -12.47 -14.68
N TRP A 58 1.75 -12.23 -13.61
CA TRP A 58 1.21 -12.19 -12.26
C TRP A 58 1.89 -11.13 -11.42
N VAL A 59 1.11 -10.44 -10.59
CA VAL A 59 1.64 -9.56 -9.55
C VAL A 59 1.24 -10.13 -8.22
N THR A 60 2.19 -10.35 -7.31
CA THR A 60 1.94 -10.85 -5.96
C THR A 60 2.67 -9.99 -4.93
N ALA A 61 2.37 -10.16 -3.65
CA ALA A 61 3.01 -9.38 -2.60
C ALA A 61 3.28 -10.21 -1.34
N GLU A 62 4.41 -9.93 -0.73
CA GLU A 62 4.78 -10.34 0.62
C GLU A 62 4.82 -9.11 1.53
N TYR A 63 4.47 -9.29 2.79
CA TYR A 63 4.43 -8.21 3.76
C TYR A 63 5.06 -8.71 5.05
N SER A 64 5.95 -7.90 5.61
CA SER A 64 6.58 -8.24 6.87
C SER A 64 6.78 -7.00 7.71
N MET A 65 6.92 -7.21 9.01
CA MET A 65 7.20 -6.14 9.95
C MET A 65 8.43 -6.53 10.76
N LEU A 66 9.44 -5.65 10.78
CA LEU A 66 10.64 -5.91 11.57
C LEU A 66 10.26 -6.07 13.05
N PRO A 67 10.93 -6.95 13.81
CA PRO A 67 10.63 -7.19 15.22
C PRO A 67 10.56 -5.94 16.09
N ARG A 68 11.29 -4.87 15.71
CA ARG A 68 11.35 -3.60 16.44
C ARG A 68 10.77 -2.41 15.66
N ALA A 69 9.91 -2.67 14.68
CA ALA A 69 9.17 -1.61 14.02
C ALA A 69 8.11 -0.97 14.93
N THR A 70 7.63 -1.70 15.96
CA THR A 70 6.63 -1.26 16.94
C THR A 70 7.25 -0.89 18.29
N HIS A 71 6.49 -0.17 19.13
CA HIS A 71 6.89 0.23 20.48
C HIS A 71 7.39 -0.94 21.35
N THR A 72 6.72 -2.09 21.25
CA THR A 72 7.11 -3.34 21.92
C THR A 72 7.68 -4.31 20.89
N ARG A 73 8.75 -5.05 21.25
CA ARG A 73 9.42 -5.95 20.32
C ARG A 73 8.52 -7.17 20.05
N GLY A 74 8.10 -7.32 18.80
CA GLY A 74 7.45 -8.55 18.32
C GLY A 74 8.44 -9.69 18.14
N GLN A 75 7.97 -10.93 18.23
CA GLN A 75 8.76 -12.09 17.80
C GLN A 75 8.73 -12.17 16.26
N ARG A 76 9.89 -12.47 15.65
CA ARG A 76 10.00 -12.67 14.21
C ARG A 76 9.13 -13.85 13.76
N GLU A 77 8.34 -13.69 12.70
CA GLU A 77 7.43 -14.75 12.22
C GLU A 77 8.18 -16.04 11.80
N ALA A 78 9.36 -15.89 11.20
CA ALA A 78 10.24 -17.03 10.91
C ALA A 78 10.58 -17.86 12.16
N ALA A 79 10.79 -17.23 13.32
CA ALA A 79 11.06 -17.93 14.57
C ALA A 79 9.81 -18.62 15.16
N LYS A 80 8.61 -18.16 14.79
CA LYS A 80 7.34 -18.81 15.14
C LYS A 80 6.98 -19.96 14.19
N GLY A 81 7.67 -20.09 13.06
CA GLY A 81 7.42 -21.12 12.05
C GLY A 81 6.14 -20.93 11.23
N LYS A 82 5.45 -19.80 11.36
CA LYS A 82 4.24 -19.48 10.57
C LYS A 82 3.99 -17.98 10.47
N GLN A 83 3.40 -17.57 9.35
CA GLN A 83 2.89 -16.20 9.16
C GLN A 83 1.61 -15.99 9.97
N SER A 84 1.44 -14.80 10.54
CA SER A 84 0.21 -14.41 11.24
C SER A 84 -0.96 -14.20 10.26
N GLY A 85 -2.19 -14.25 10.78
CA GLY A 85 -3.39 -13.96 9.98
C GLY A 85 -3.37 -12.55 9.39
N ARG A 86 -2.94 -11.55 10.18
CA ARG A 86 -2.75 -10.16 9.74
C ARG A 86 -1.77 -10.05 8.57
N THR A 87 -0.62 -10.73 8.65
CA THR A 87 0.36 -10.74 7.56
C THR A 87 -0.27 -11.30 6.28
N GLN A 88 -0.92 -12.46 6.35
CA GLN A 88 -1.56 -13.09 5.19
C GLN A 88 -2.70 -12.23 4.60
N GLU A 89 -3.46 -11.54 5.45
CA GLU A 89 -4.50 -10.61 5.01
C GLU A 89 -3.91 -9.45 4.20
N ILE A 90 -2.89 -8.78 4.74
CA ILE A 90 -2.24 -7.62 4.12
C ILE A 90 -1.54 -8.01 2.82
N GLN A 91 -0.85 -9.16 2.77
CA GLN A 91 -0.25 -9.70 1.53
C GLN A 91 -1.27 -9.81 0.40
N ARG A 92 -2.42 -10.44 0.71
CA ARG A 92 -3.48 -10.61 -0.29
C ARG A 92 -4.07 -9.25 -0.70
N LEU A 93 -4.24 -8.33 0.24
CA LEU A 93 -4.73 -6.97 -0.02
C LEU A 93 -3.79 -6.21 -0.99
N ILE A 94 -2.48 -6.17 -0.71
CA ILE A 94 -1.50 -5.50 -1.57
C ILE A 94 -1.52 -6.12 -2.98
N GLY A 95 -1.45 -7.45 -3.07
CA GLY A 95 -1.49 -8.14 -4.35
C GLY A 95 -2.77 -7.88 -5.14
N ARG A 96 -3.96 -7.89 -4.51
CA ARG A 96 -5.23 -7.56 -5.19
C ARG A 96 -5.26 -6.11 -5.65
N SER A 97 -4.81 -5.19 -4.82
CA SER A 97 -4.80 -3.75 -5.10
C SER A 97 -3.96 -3.42 -6.34
N LEU A 98 -2.76 -3.98 -6.43
CA LEU A 98 -1.87 -3.73 -7.57
C LEU A 98 -2.36 -4.44 -8.84
N ARG A 99 -2.86 -5.67 -8.75
CA ARG A 99 -3.43 -6.37 -9.91
C ARG A 99 -4.63 -5.63 -10.51
N ALA A 100 -5.37 -4.83 -9.73
CA ALA A 100 -6.49 -4.05 -10.24
C ALA A 100 -6.10 -2.96 -11.26
N VAL A 101 -4.82 -2.57 -11.31
CA VAL A 101 -4.30 -1.53 -12.22
C VAL A 101 -3.25 -2.05 -13.21
N VAL A 102 -2.99 -3.36 -13.25
CA VAL A 102 -2.01 -3.98 -14.15
C VAL A 102 -2.71 -4.83 -15.20
N ASP A 103 -2.42 -4.55 -16.46
CA ASP A 103 -2.78 -5.42 -17.58
C ASP A 103 -1.81 -6.62 -17.60
N LEU A 104 -2.29 -7.75 -17.05
CA LEU A 104 -1.49 -8.97 -16.92
C LEU A 104 -1.09 -9.57 -18.28
N ARG A 105 -1.79 -9.27 -19.38
CA ARG A 105 -1.38 -9.74 -20.71
C ARG A 105 -0.23 -8.91 -21.24
N LYS A 106 -0.26 -7.59 -21.04
CA LYS A 106 0.85 -6.71 -21.41
C LYS A 106 2.11 -6.99 -20.60
N LEU A 107 1.97 -7.46 -19.36
CA LEU A 107 3.10 -7.90 -18.55
C LEU A 107 3.83 -9.12 -19.15
N GLY A 108 3.12 -9.95 -19.92
CA GLY A 108 3.63 -11.21 -20.47
C GLY A 108 3.85 -12.27 -19.39
N GLU A 109 4.43 -13.41 -19.73
CA GLU A 109 4.62 -14.56 -18.81
C GLU A 109 5.73 -14.32 -17.76
N ARG A 110 5.54 -13.31 -16.92
CA ARG A 110 6.44 -12.90 -15.84
C ARG A 110 5.67 -12.72 -14.56
N GLN A 111 6.36 -12.91 -13.44
CA GLN A 111 5.84 -12.58 -12.13
C GLN A 111 6.60 -11.38 -11.57
N ILE A 112 5.86 -10.42 -11.01
CA ILE A 112 6.44 -9.37 -10.16
C ILE A 112 6.00 -9.64 -8.73
N THR A 113 6.98 -9.82 -7.84
CA THR A 113 6.78 -9.98 -6.40
C THR A 113 7.09 -8.65 -5.72
N LEU A 114 6.13 -8.14 -4.95
CA LEU A 114 6.26 -6.92 -4.16
C LEU A 114 6.51 -7.26 -2.70
N ASP A 115 7.73 -7.03 -2.23
CA ASP A 115 8.08 -7.21 -0.82
C ASP A 115 7.90 -5.88 -0.09
N CYS A 116 7.03 -5.87 0.92
CA CYS A 116 6.72 -4.69 1.73
C CYS A 116 7.17 -4.92 3.18
N ASP A 117 8.35 -4.42 3.52
CA ASP A 117 8.96 -4.56 4.83
C ASP A 117 8.79 -3.27 5.65
N VAL A 118 8.02 -3.37 6.73
CA VAL A 118 7.82 -2.25 7.65
C VAL A 118 9.05 -2.10 8.55
N LEU A 119 9.74 -0.96 8.40
CA LEU A 119 10.91 -0.60 9.18
C LEU A 119 10.52 0.10 10.48
N GLN A 120 9.48 0.95 10.43
CA GLN A 120 8.91 1.66 11.56
C GLN A 120 7.38 1.74 11.39
N ALA A 121 6.63 1.47 12.46
CA ALA A 121 5.18 1.38 12.45
C ALA A 121 4.57 2.35 13.45
N ASP A 122 3.80 3.31 12.92
CA ASP A 122 3.02 4.30 13.67
C ASP A 122 1.61 4.43 13.06
N GLY A 123 0.95 3.31 12.76
CA GLY A 123 -0.38 3.31 12.10
C GLY A 123 -0.34 3.47 10.58
N GLY A 124 -1.32 2.90 9.87
CA GLY A 124 -1.42 2.99 8.41
C GLY A 124 -0.37 2.20 7.61
N THR A 125 0.30 1.21 8.20
CA THR A 125 1.41 0.50 7.53
C THR A 125 0.97 -0.24 6.25
N ARG A 126 -0.24 -0.82 6.25
CA ARG A 126 -0.78 -1.54 5.08
C ARG A 126 -1.08 -0.62 3.91
N THR A 127 -1.56 0.59 4.18
CA THR A 127 -1.95 1.57 3.16
C THR A 127 -0.74 2.31 2.61
N ALA A 128 0.25 2.61 3.48
CA ALA A 128 1.58 3.04 3.06
C ALA A 128 2.24 1.99 2.14
N ALA A 129 2.19 0.70 2.51
CA ALA A 129 2.74 -0.39 1.70
C ALA A 129 2.14 -0.46 0.29
N ILE A 130 0.81 -0.37 0.14
CA ILE A 130 0.17 -0.36 -1.19
C ILE A 130 0.67 0.83 -2.03
N SER A 131 0.72 2.02 -1.42
CA SER A 131 1.10 3.25 -2.10
C SER A 131 2.57 3.25 -2.54
N GLY A 132 3.48 2.74 -1.71
CA GLY A 132 4.90 2.57 -2.05
C GLY A 132 5.16 1.41 -3.01
N ALA A 133 4.41 0.33 -2.90
CA ALA A 133 4.53 -0.82 -3.81
C ALA A 133 4.12 -0.47 -5.24
N TRP A 134 3.16 0.44 -5.42
CA TRP A 134 2.86 0.97 -6.76
C TRP A 134 4.06 1.73 -7.36
N VAL A 135 4.77 2.53 -6.57
CA VAL A 135 5.99 3.23 -7.02
C VAL A 135 7.08 2.23 -7.40
N ALA A 136 7.36 1.25 -6.54
CA ALA A 136 8.34 0.21 -6.84
C ALA A 136 7.96 -0.58 -8.11
N LEU A 137 6.69 -0.97 -8.26
CA LEU A 137 6.20 -1.64 -9.45
C LEU A 137 6.40 -0.78 -10.70
N LYS A 138 6.08 0.51 -10.64
CA LYS A 138 6.24 1.45 -11.76
C LYS A 138 7.70 1.61 -12.18
N LEU A 139 8.60 1.72 -11.22
CA LEU A 139 10.04 1.79 -11.49
C LEU A 139 10.57 0.49 -12.13
N ALA A 140 10.09 -0.68 -11.69
CA ALA A 140 10.46 -1.95 -12.28
C ALA A 140 9.97 -2.06 -13.73
N THR A 141 8.70 -1.74 -14.01
CA THR A 141 8.17 -1.80 -15.38
C THR A 141 8.84 -0.78 -16.30
N ASP A 142 9.18 0.42 -15.80
CA ASP A 142 9.94 1.40 -16.57
C ASP A 142 11.34 0.89 -16.97
N LYS A 143 12.04 0.19 -16.06
CA LYS A 143 13.32 -0.45 -16.39
C LYS A 143 13.16 -1.56 -17.42
N MET A 144 12.14 -2.40 -17.29
CA MET A 144 11.86 -3.47 -18.26
C MET A 144 11.53 -2.91 -19.66
N ILE A 145 10.78 -1.81 -19.73
CA ILE A 145 10.52 -1.11 -21.01
C ILE A 145 11.84 -0.57 -21.59
N ALA A 146 12.67 0.06 -20.76
CA ALA A 146 13.97 0.60 -21.20
C ALA A 146 14.93 -0.49 -21.69
N ALA A 147 14.85 -1.70 -21.11
CA ALA A 147 15.61 -2.87 -21.53
C ALA A 147 15.04 -3.57 -22.77
N GLY A 148 13.81 -3.25 -23.17
CA GLY A 148 13.11 -3.89 -24.30
C GLY A 148 12.36 -5.17 -23.94
N ASP A 149 12.27 -5.53 -22.65
CA ASP A 149 11.57 -6.73 -22.18
C ASP A 149 10.04 -6.57 -22.23
N LEU A 150 9.55 -5.33 -22.18
CA LEU A 150 8.15 -4.94 -22.33
C LEU A 150 7.96 -3.97 -23.50
N VAL A 151 6.96 -4.25 -24.33
CA VAL A 151 6.62 -3.43 -25.50
C VAL A 151 5.87 -2.15 -25.10
N ALA A 152 5.10 -2.20 -24.01
CA ALA A 152 4.29 -1.09 -23.52
C ALA A 152 4.16 -1.17 -22.00
N ASP A 153 3.80 -0.05 -21.38
CA ASP A 153 3.52 0.00 -19.94
C ASP A 153 2.28 -0.84 -19.60
N PRO A 154 2.41 -1.89 -18.76
CA PRO A 154 1.27 -2.68 -18.34
C PRO A 154 0.45 -1.98 -17.23
N ILE A 155 0.95 -0.89 -16.63
CA ILE A 155 0.25 -0.19 -15.54
C ILE A 155 -0.72 0.84 -16.14
N ALA A 156 -2.02 0.61 -15.96
CA ALA A 156 -3.08 1.42 -16.57
C ALA A 156 -3.45 2.69 -15.76
N ALA A 157 -3.17 2.70 -14.46
CA ALA A 157 -3.57 3.76 -13.53
C ALA A 157 -2.71 3.75 -12.26
N GLN A 158 -2.77 4.84 -11.49
CA GLN A 158 -2.24 4.85 -10.14
C GLN A 158 -3.18 4.10 -9.20
N VAL A 159 -2.61 3.40 -8.22
CA VAL A 159 -3.34 2.93 -7.04
C VAL A 159 -2.68 3.49 -5.79
N ALA A 160 -3.49 4.06 -4.90
CA ALA A 160 -3.09 4.60 -3.62
C ALA A 160 -4.06 4.12 -2.56
N ALA A 161 -3.58 4.06 -1.33
CA ALA A 161 -4.42 3.67 -0.21
C ALA A 161 -4.18 4.56 0.99
N ILE A 162 -5.23 4.77 1.78
CA ILE A 162 -5.15 5.55 2.99
C ILE A 162 -6.10 5.02 4.06
N SER A 163 -5.69 5.12 5.33
CA SER A 163 -6.56 4.84 6.46
C SER A 163 -7.37 6.09 6.81
N CYS A 164 -8.62 5.89 7.19
CA CYS A 164 -9.48 6.89 7.81
C CYS A 164 -10.19 6.22 8.98
N GLY A 165 -10.67 6.97 9.95
CA GLY A 165 -11.47 6.39 11.02
C GLY A 165 -12.27 7.42 11.77
N ILE A 166 -13.06 6.95 12.73
CA ILE A 166 -13.81 7.79 13.65
C ILE A 166 -13.08 7.75 14.98
N HIS A 167 -12.48 8.87 15.37
CA HIS A 167 -11.76 9.00 16.63
C HIS A 167 -12.54 9.95 17.54
N GLN A 168 -13.06 9.42 18.66
CA GLN A 168 -13.88 10.18 19.61
C GLN A 168 -15.07 10.86 18.90
N GLY A 169 -15.81 10.10 18.08
CA GLY A 169 -16.94 10.59 17.30
C GLY A 169 -16.58 11.52 16.11
N THR A 170 -15.31 11.78 15.85
CA THR A 170 -14.86 12.66 14.75
C THR A 170 -14.22 11.84 13.63
N PRO A 171 -14.74 11.89 12.39
CA PRO A 171 -14.07 11.32 11.23
C PRO A 171 -12.73 12.02 10.95
N VAL A 172 -11.65 11.25 10.84
CA VAL A 172 -10.29 11.75 10.64
C VAL A 172 -9.54 10.97 9.56
N LEU A 173 -8.67 11.67 8.84
CA LEU A 173 -7.79 11.17 7.80
C LEU A 173 -6.44 10.73 8.39
N ASP A 174 -5.92 9.59 7.89
CA ASP A 174 -4.57 9.11 8.11
C ASP A 174 -4.23 8.97 9.60
N LEU A 175 -4.82 7.92 10.20
CA LEU A 175 -4.66 7.56 11.60
C LEU A 175 -3.20 7.19 11.92
N ASP A 176 -2.65 7.82 12.96
CA ASP A 176 -1.45 7.31 13.63
C ASP A 176 -1.79 6.17 14.62
N TYR A 177 -0.78 5.57 15.26
CA TYR A 177 -1.02 4.42 16.15
C TYR A 177 -1.92 4.78 17.36
N ILE A 178 -1.76 5.97 17.91
CA ILE A 178 -2.54 6.41 19.08
C ILE A 178 -4.02 6.59 18.67
N GLU A 179 -4.24 7.19 17.51
CA GLU A 179 -5.59 7.38 16.96
C GLU A 179 -6.25 6.05 16.59
N ASP A 180 -5.54 5.15 15.91
CA ASP A 180 -6.00 3.82 15.46
C ASP A 180 -6.36 2.92 16.65
N SER A 181 -5.49 2.85 17.66
CA SER A 181 -5.70 1.99 18.84
C SER A 181 -6.89 2.38 19.73
N GLY A 182 -7.41 3.60 19.56
CA GLY A 182 -8.56 4.12 20.30
C GLY A 182 -9.68 4.61 19.39
N ALA A 183 -9.73 4.16 18.12
CA ALA A 183 -10.77 4.54 17.19
C ALA A 183 -12.07 3.78 17.47
N ASP A 184 -13.21 4.45 17.29
CA ASP A 184 -14.53 3.82 17.30
C ASP A 184 -14.70 2.94 16.05
N ALA A 185 -14.15 3.40 14.93
CA ALA A 185 -14.13 2.69 13.66
C ALA A 185 -12.87 3.00 12.86
N ASP A 186 -12.32 1.99 12.20
CA ASP A 186 -11.20 2.10 11.27
C ASP A 186 -11.61 1.66 9.87
N ALA A 187 -11.06 2.33 8.86
CA ALA A 187 -11.33 2.01 7.47
C ALA A 187 -10.10 2.22 6.61
N ASN A 188 -9.80 1.22 5.78
CA ASN A 188 -8.74 1.24 4.78
C ASN A 188 -9.39 1.36 3.40
N PHE A 189 -9.10 2.45 2.71
CA PHE A 189 -9.61 2.72 1.36
C PHE A 189 -8.47 2.54 0.37
N VAL A 190 -8.71 1.76 -0.69
CA VAL A 190 -7.81 1.61 -1.82
C VAL A 190 -8.47 2.22 -3.05
N LEU A 191 -7.93 3.33 -3.53
CA LEU A 191 -8.48 4.11 -4.62
C LEU A 191 -7.58 4.03 -5.86
N ILE A 192 -8.21 4.09 -7.03
CA ILE A 192 -7.56 4.16 -8.33
C ILE A 192 -7.74 5.56 -8.88
N SER A 193 -6.68 6.13 -9.49
CA SER A 193 -6.75 7.43 -10.15
C SER A 193 -7.91 7.49 -11.15
N GLY A 194 -8.67 8.58 -11.15
CA GLY A 194 -9.92 8.69 -11.91
C GLY A 194 -11.18 8.29 -11.12
N GLY A 195 -11.06 8.11 -9.79
CA GLY A 195 -12.19 8.05 -8.86
C GLY A 195 -12.80 6.66 -8.68
N LYS A 196 -12.17 5.60 -9.20
CA LYS A 196 -12.61 4.22 -8.96
C LYS A 196 -12.11 3.71 -7.61
N ILE A 197 -12.84 2.76 -7.05
CA ILE A 197 -12.51 2.12 -5.77
C ILE A 197 -12.07 0.68 -6.07
N ALA A 198 -10.86 0.31 -5.65
CA ALA A 198 -10.36 -1.06 -5.79
C ALA A 198 -10.84 -1.96 -4.64
N GLU A 199 -10.76 -1.44 -3.40
CA GLU A 199 -11.17 -2.17 -2.21
C GLU A 199 -11.50 -1.17 -1.08
N VAL A 200 -12.47 -1.53 -0.23
CA VAL A 200 -12.77 -0.83 1.03
C VAL A 200 -12.90 -1.89 2.11
N GLN A 201 -12.11 -1.73 3.17
CA GLN A 201 -12.21 -2.55 4.39
C GLN A 201 -12.52 -1.60 5.53
N ALA A 202 -13.76 -1.61 6.02
CA ALA A 202 -14.21 -0.72 7.06
C ALA A 202 -14.85 -1.52 8.19
N THR A 203 -14.38 -1.28 9.42
CA THR A 203 -14.75 -2.05 10.60
C THR A 203 -15.10 -1.07 11.73
N ALA A 204 -16.17 -1.36 12.46
CA ALA A 204 -16.41 -0.71 13.75
C ALA A 204 -15.79 -1.59 14.83
N GLU A 205 -14.82 -1.05 15.57
CA GLU A 205 -14.16 -1.75 16.69
C GLU A 205 -14.80 -1.35 18.04
N GLY A 206 -15.33 -0.13 18.13
CA GLY A 206 -16.12 0.39 19.25
C GLY A 206 -17.57 0.64 18.83
N GLU A 207 -17.89 1.91 18.58
CA GLU A 207 -19.23 2.33 18.18
C GLU A 207 -19.49 2.12 16.68
N THR A 208 -20.69 1.64 16.35
CA THR A 208 -21.13 1.55 14.95
C THR A 208 -21.37 2.92 14.34
N TYR A 209 -21.21 3.04 13.02
CA TYR A 209 -21.46 4.27 12.27
C TYR A 209 -22.54 4.08 11.21
N ASP A 210 -23.19 5.17 10.84
CA ASP A 210 -24.23 5.20 9.83
C ASP A 210 -23.66 5.37 8.40
N GLU A 211 -24.54 5.37 7.40
CA GLU A 211 -24.17 5.55 6.00
C GLU A 211 -23.40 6.85 5.77
N GLU A 212 -23.84 7.95 6.40
CA GLU A 212 -23.17 9.25 6.25
C GLU A 212 -21.78 9.24 6.91
N GLY A 213 -21.58 8.50 7.99
CA GLY A 213 -20.27 8.22 8.58
C GLY A 213 -19.33 7.56 7.56
N LEU A 214 -19.78 6.49 6.89
CA LEU A 214 -19.00 5.82 5.85
C LEU A 214 -18.66 6.77 4.68
N LEU A 215 -19.64 7.55 4.22
CA LEU A 215 -19.45 8.50 3.12
C LEU A 215 -18.47 9.62 3.50
N ARG A 216 -18.47 10.09 4.74
CA ARG A 216 -17.47 11.05 5.24
C ARG A 216 -16.07 10.47 5.23
N LEU A 217 -15.89 9.22 5.68
CA LEU A 217 -14.60 8.53 5.61
C LEU A 217 -14.13 8.39 4.14
N LEU A 218 -15.02 8.06 3.21
CA LEU A 218 -14.68 8.00 1.79
C LEU A 218 -14.29 9.38 1.22
N ARG A 219 -14.94 10.47 1.63
CA ARG A 219 -14.55 11.84 1.22
C ARG A 219 -13.15 12.19 1.72
N LEU A 220 -12.82 11.87 2.97
CA LEU A 220 -11.48 12.03 3.53
C LEU A 220 -10.44 11.18 2.78
N ALA A 221 -10.78 9.93 2.49
CA ALA A 221 -9.90 9.03 1.77
C ALA A 221 -9.55 9.54 0.37
N ARG A 222 -10.49 10.19 -0.33
CA ARG A 222 -10.23 10.86 -1.61
C ARG A 222 -9.22 12.00 -1.46
N ILE A 223 -9.41 12.88 -0.47
CA ILE A 223 -8.45 13.97 -0.17
C ILE A 223 -7.04 13.41 0.06
N GLY A 224 -6.92 12.36 0.89
CA GLY A 224 -5.63 11.72 1.15
C GLY A 224 -5.01 11.08 -0.10
N CYS A 225 -5.80 10.33 -0.86
CA CYS A 225 -5.30 9.66 -2.06
C CYS A 225 -4.89 10.66 -3.15
N ASP A 226 -5.56 11.81 -3.29
CA ASP A 226 -5.16 12.85 -4.24
C ASP A 226 -3.75 13.38 -3.93
N ARG A 227 -3.42 13.56 -2.64
CA ARG A 227 -2.06 13.93 -2.20
C ARG A 227 -1.05 12.80 -2.47
N ILE A 228 -1.42 11.55 -2.22
CA ILE A 228 -0.56 10.40 -2.50
C ILE A 228 -0.29 10.27 -4.00
N PHE A 229 -1.32 10.41 -4.84
CA PHE A 229 -1.19 10.33 -6.30
C PHE A 229 -0.23 11.40 -6.83
N ALA A 230 -0.33 12.63 -6.32
CA ALA A 230 0.61 13.70 -6.67
C ALA A 230 2.06 13.33 -6.29
N ALA A 231 2.29 12.84 -5.07
CA ALA A 231 3.62 12.43 -4.61
C ALA A 231 4.18 11.25 -5.41
N GLN A 232 3.34 10.27 -5.73
CA GLN A 232 3.70 9.12 -6.58
C GLN A 232 4.16 9.57 -7.97
N LEU A 233 3.43 10.48 -8.63
CA LEU A 233 3.79 11.01 -9.94
C LEU A 233 5.08 11.81 -9.93
N ASP A 234 5.33 12.56 -8.86
CA ASP A 234 6.58 13.30 -8.69
C ASP A 234 7.77 12.33 -8.53
N ALA A 235 7.60 11.29 -7.72
CA ALA A 235 8.64 10.29 -7.47
C ALA A 235 9.05 9.47 -8.70
N VAL A 236 8.11 9.17 -9.60
CA VAL A 236 8.39 8.37 -10.82
C VAL A 236 8.66 9.23 -12.06
N ARG A 237 8.74 10.55 -11.89
CA ARG A 237 9.04 11.46 -13.00
C ARG A 237 10.48 11.23 -13.48
N LYS A 238 10.64 11.14 -14.80
CA LYS A 238 11.95 11.05 -15.48
C LYS A 238 12.61 12.42 -15.60
#